data_AF-A0A952RF00-F1
#
_entry.id   AF-A0A952RF00-F1
#
_cell.length_a   1.000
_cell.length_b   1.000
_cell.length_c   1.000
_cell.angle_alpha   90.00
_cell.angle_beta   90.00
_cell.angle_gamma   90.00
#
_symmetry.space_group_name_H-M   'P 1'
#
loop_
_entity.id
_entity.type
_entity.pdbx_description
1 polymer ?
#
loop_
_entity_poly.entity_id
_entity_poly.type
_entity_poly.pdbx_seq_one_letter_code
_entity_poly.pdbx_strand_id
1 'polypeptide(L)'
;MREALESYVLVFGVGATVAIGAKRANVPYNVALVVIGLLLVFANVLPHAPMEPEVVLVAFLPVLVFEGALFADADSLKSAARPILALAVPGVAISLFATASVATFALGLPFSAALLLGALLSITDTVSVLLAFRSTRVPHHLAAIMEGESLFNDGTALVLVSLTAGILQTGTVEVASTTRALLLAIVGGLGMGAIFGALGSAALRRTPDHLTGILASGVLVFATSLLAEHIHASPVIAVVIVGLVVGRAARRELDPSRVLALQGFWEAIGFGINVLLFVLVGMQIDARMFITEALAILAAVVALHAGRAVAVYCTFFVLRALRKEDLPLKWQHVMVFGNVKGALSMAAVLALPQGLPYRERLVTIVFGVTFITLMTQALPFRRFIQFLRIGSATDDVFDVARARLIAARRGQVELDGMLATGIMSRPEHAVRRAAFQRIIIDAEGSLRTPEADAADDAIIDGAVLAAQKAALLDAARRGLVAIETAEKEVERIDRERFRLATTHGAPAPTGEHK
;
A
#
# COMPACT_ATOMS: atom_id res chain seq x y z
N MET A 1 22.65 26.36 -17.65
CA MET A 1 22.75 24.90 -17.44
C MET A 1 23.80 24.51 -16.41
N ARG A 2 25.07 24.91 -16.56
CA ARG A 2 26.14 24.58 -15.57
C ARG A 2 25.85 25.08 -14.15
N GLU A 3 25.47 26.35 -13.99
CA GLU A 3 25.17 26.94 -12.67
C GLU A 3 23.96 26.27 -11.98
N ALA A 4 22.95 25.88 -12.76
CA ALA A 4 21.80 25.14 -12.25
C ALA A 4 22.21 23.74 -11.76
N LEU A 5 23.07 23.03 -12.52
CA LEU A 5 23.62 21.74 -12.10
C LEU A 5 24.49 21.86 -10.84
N GLU A 6 25.36 22.88 -10.77
CA GLU A 6 26.18 23.15 -9.57
C GLU A 6 25.29 23.42 -8.36
N SER A 7 24.21 24.18 -8.53
CA SER A 7 23.22 24.43 -7.48
C SER A 7 22.52 23.13 -7.04
N TYR A 8 22.07 22.29 -7.98
CA TYR A 8 21.44 21.01 -7.66
C TYR A 8 22.37 20.05 -6.93
N VAL A 9 23.65 19.99 -7.33
CA VAL A 9 24.65 19.16 -6.66
C VAL A 9 24.90 19.64 -5.23
N LEU A 10 25.03 20.95 -5.03
CA LEU A 10 25.21 21.53 -3.70
C LEU A 10 24.00 21.27 -2.81
N VAL A 11 22.80 21.48 -3.33
CA VAL A 11 21.51 21.23 -2.67
C VAL A 11 21.38 19.76 -2.27
N PHE A 12 21.71 18.85 -3.19
CA PHE A 12 21.72 17.42 -2.91
C PHE A 12 22.75 17.06 -1.84
N GLY A 13 23.96 17.64 -1.89
CA GLY A 13 25.00 17.42 -0.87
C GLY A 13 24.58 17.88 0.53
N VAL A 14 23.95 19.05 0.64
CA VAL A 14 23.38 19.56 1.91
C VAL A 14 22.27 18.63 2.40
N GLY A 15 21.30 18.31 1.54
CA GLY A 15 20.19 17.42 1.87
C GLY A 15 20.67 16.03 2.31
N ALA A 16 21.64 15.44 1.61
CA ALA A 16 22.23 14.16 1.96
C ALA A 16 22.93 14.21 3.32
N THR A 17 23.68 15.28 3.61
CA THR A 17 24.35 15.49 4.90
C THR A 17 23.33 15.56 6.04
N VAL A 18 22.25 16.33 5.85
CA VAL A 18 21.15 16.43 6.82
C VAL A 18 20.47 15.08 7.04
N ALA A 19 20.16 14.36 5.96
CA ALA A 19 19.48 13.08 6.05
C ALA A 19 20.35 12.00 6.73
N ILE A 20 21.66 11.98 6.46
CA ILE A 20 22.62 11.09 7.14
C ILE A 20 22.71 11.45 8.63
N GLY A 21 22.80 12.74 8.96
CA GLY A 21 22.81 13.23 10.34
C GLY A 21 21.53 12.85 11.10
N ALA A 22 20.37 13.02 10.46
CA ALA A 22 19.07 12.66 11.03
C ALA A 22 18.96 11.16 11.33
N LYS A 23 19.39 10.30 10.39
CA LYS A 23 19.44 8.85 10.61
C LYS A 23 20.36 8.49 11.79
N ARG A 24 21.52 9.12 11.92
CA ARG A 24 22.42 8.92 13.09
C ARG A 24 21.77 9.34 14.42
N ALA A 25 20.94 10.39 14.39
CA ALA A 25 20.21 10.88 15.55
C ALA A 25 18.90 10.13 15.84
N ASN A 26 18.54 9.10 15.06
CA ASN A 26 17.24 8.40 15.12
C ASN A 26 16.02 9.33 14.95
N VAL A 27 16.16 10.39 14.15
CA VAL A 27 15.07 11.31 13.80
C VAL A 27 14.60 10.99 12.37
N PRO A 28 13.29 11.05 12.07
CA PRO A 28 12.81 10.93 10.70
C PRO A 28 13.48 11.94 9.78
N TYR A 29 14.08 11.49 8.68
CA TYR A 29 14.92 12.36 7.84
C TYR A 29 14.09 13.44 7.13
N ASN A 30 12.84 13.15 6.76
CA ASN A 30 11.90 14.11 6.17
C ASN A 30 11.61 15.28 7.12
N VAL A 31 11.41 15.00 8.42
CA VAL A 31 11.27 16.02 9.47
C VAL A 31 12.51 16.91 9.51
N ALA A 32 13.70 16.32 9.53
CA ALA A 32 14.96 17.07 9.58
C ALA A 32 15.17 17.92 8.32
N LEU A 33 14.89 17.38 7.13
CA LEU A 33 15.03 18.09 5.86
C LEU A 33 14.13 19.31 5.77
N VAL A 34 12.87 19.21 6.20
CA VAL A 34 11.96 20.36 6.15
C VAL A 34 12.39 21.43 7.16
N VAL A 35 12.79 21.04 8.37
CA VAL A 35 13.28 22.00 9.38
C VAL A 35 14.53 22.72 8.89
N ILE A 36 15.53 21.98 8.40
CA ILE A 36 16.77 22.59 7.88
C ILE A 36 16.47 23.41 6.62
N GLY A 37 15.62 22.92 5.72
CA GLY A 37 15.17 23.68 4.56
C GLY A 37 14.57 25.03 4.94
N LEU A 38 13.66 25.04 5.92
CA LEU A 38 13.06 26.28 6.44
C LEU A 38 14.10 27.22 7.07
N LEU A 39 15.03 26.69 7.86
CA LEU A 39 16.11 27.49 8.46
C LEU A 39 17.01 28.13 7.40
N LEU A 40 17.35 27.37 6.35
CA LEU A 40 18.17 27.86 5.25
C LEU A 40 17.47 28.94 4.41
N VAL A 41 16.14 28.84 4.28
CA VAL A 41 15.30 29.88 3.67
C VAL A 41 15.35 31.17 4.48
N PHE A 42 15.14 31.09 5.79
CA PHE A 42 15.22 32.27 6.67
C PHE A 42 16.62 32.88 6.75
N ALA A 43 17.66 32.05 6.64
CA ALA A 43 19.04 32.52 6.61
C ALA A 43 19.43 33.16 5.26
N ASN A 44 18.60 33.02 4.22
CA ASN A 44 18.85 33.50 2.85
C ASN A 44 20.19 33.02 2.28
N VAL A 45 20.56 31.76 2.59
CA VAL A 45 21.84 31.14 2.18
C VAL A 45 21.68 30.27 0.94
N LEU A 46 20.45 29.90 0.60
CA LEU A 46 20.18 29.03 -0.54
C LEU A 46 20.29 29.79 -1.86
N PRO A 47 20.98 29.23 -2.88
CA PRO A 47 20.95 29.78 -4.23
C PRO A 47 19.54 29.69 -4.80
N HIS A 48 19.12 30.62 -5.65
CA HIS A 48 17.84 30.50 -6.35
C HIS A 48 18.03 29.50 -7.51
N ALA A 49 17.62 28.25 -7.33
CA ALA A 49 17.59 27.26 -8.42
C ALA A 49 16.14 27.11 -8.92
N PRO A 50 15.76 27.76 -10.04
CA PRO A 50 14.43 27.57 -10.61
C PRO A 50 14.28 26.13 -11.07
N MET A 51 13.26 25.44 -10.56
CA MET A 51 12.92 24.09 -10.97
C MET A 51 11.97 24.12 -12.16
N GLU A 52 12.35 23.42 -13.22
CA GLU A 52 11.46 23.15 -14.34
C GLU A 52 10.41 22.12 -13.92
N PRO A 53 9.10 22.45 -14.01
CA PRO A 53 8.02 21.53 -13.64
C PRO A 53 8.10 20.16 -14.35
N GLU A 54 8.55 20.16 -15.60
CA GLU A 54 8.71 18.97 -16.44
C GLU A 54 9.70 17.96 -15.83
N VAL A 55 10.78 18.44 -15.19
CA VAL A 55 11.73 17.55 -14.51
C VAL A 55 11.04 16.81 -13.37
N VAL A 56 10.18 17.49 -12.61
CA VAL A 56 9.44 16.87 -11.51
C VAL A 56 8.41 15.86 -12.05
N LEU A 57 7.65 16.24 -13.07
CA LEU A 57 6.61 15.40 -13.68
C LEU A 57 7.17 14.14 -14.36
N VAL A 58 8.25 14.29 -15.15
CA VAL A 58 8.78 13.23 -16.01
C VAL A 58 9.86 12.41 -15.32
N ALA A 59 10.72 13.03 -14.50
CA ALA A 59 11.84 12.34 -13.88
C ALA A 59 11.54 11.88 -12.45
N PHE A 60 10.86 12.70 -11.63
CA PHE A 60 10.73 12.42 -10.19
C PHE A 60 9.47 11.64 -9.85
N LEU A 61 8.30 12.08 -10.32
CA LEU A 61 7.03 11.44 -9.99
C LEU A 61 6.99 9.95 -10.36
N PRO A 62 7.42 9.52 -11.57
CA PRO A 62 7.35 8.10 -11.94
C PRO A 62 8.23 7.24 -11.03
N VAL A 63 9.38 7.76 -10.61
CA VAL A 63 10.29 7.04 -9.72
C VAL A 63 9.68 6.86 -8.33
N LEU A 64 9.14 7.93 -7.73
CA LEU A 64 8.54 7.88 -6.39
C LEU A 64 7.32 6.96 -6.34
N VAL A 65 6.48 7.04 -7.37
CA VAL A 65 5.24 6.27 -7.44
C VAL A 65 5.55 4.80 -7.72
N PHE A 66 6.53 4.52 -8.59
CA PHE A 66 6.97 3.16 -8.85
C PHE A 66 7.61 2.54 -7.61
N GLU A 67 8.45 3.28 -6.90
CA GLU A 67 9.08 2.85 -5.66
C GLU A 67 8.02 2.39 -4.65
N GLY A 68 7.07 3.26 -4.30
CA GLY A 68 5.97 2.91 -3.39
C GLY A 68 5.15 1.69 -3.86
N ALA A 69 4.83 1.61 -5.15
CA ALA A 69 4.09 0.48 -5.71
C ALA A 69 4.88 -0.84 -5.73
N LEU A 70 6.20 -0.78 -5.97
CA LEU A 70 7.09 -1.93 -6.00
C LEU A 70 7.19 -2.60 -4.63
N PHE A 71 7.24 -1.79 -3.56
CA PHE A 71 7.32 -2.25 -2.18
C PHE A 71 6.00 -2.79 -1.64
N ALA A 72 4.87 -2.28 -2.13
CA ALA A 72 3.55 -2.67 -1.66
C ALA A 72 3.25 -4.16 -1.87
N ASP A 73 2.60 -4.79 -0.87
CA ASP A 73 2.17 -6.18 -0.97
C ASP A 73 0.81 -6.29 -1.68
N ALA A 74 0.88 -6.48 -3.00
CA ALA A 74 -0.28 -6.63 -3.86
C ALA A 74 -1.30 -7.71 -3.41
N ASP A 75 -0.85 -8.81 -2.79
CA ASP A 75 -1.78 -9.85 -2.31
C ASP A 75 -2.57 -9.37 -1.09
N SER A 76 -1.90 -8.65 -0.19
CA SER A 76 -2.52 -8.02 0.98
C SER A 76 -3.44 -6.86 0.59
N LEU A 77 -3.04 -6.02 -0.36
CA LEU A 77 -3.90 -4.96 -0.91
C LEU A 77 -5.17 -5.54 -1.55
N LYS A 78 -5.06 -6.67 -2.25
CA LYS A 78 -6.23 -7.34 -2.83
C LYS A 78 -7.24 -7.78 -1.77
N SER A 79 -6.76 -8.26 -0.61
CA SER A 79 -7.63 -8.65 0.50
C SER A 79 -8.38 -7.46 1.12
N ALA A 80 -7.76 -6.27 1.12
CA ALA A 80 -8.30 -5.01 1.62
C ALA A 80 -8.88 -4.10 0.51
N ALA A 81 -9.16 -4.63 -0.69
CA ALA A 81 -9.45 -3.78 -1.85
C ALA A 81 -10.71 -2.92 -1.68
N ARG A 82 -11.73 -3.41 -0.96
CA ARG A 82 -12.99 -2.67 -0.74
C ARG A 82 -12.77 -1.38 0.06
N PRO A 83 -12.20 -1.41 1.29
CA PRO A 83 -11.95 -0.20 2.05
C PRO A 83 -10.96 0.72 1.36
N ILE A 84 -9.93 0.16 0.69
CA ILE A 84 -8.97 0.94 -0.10
C ILE A 84 -9.67 1.73 -1.21
N LEU A 85 -10.45 1.08 -2.07
CA LEU A 85 -11.12 1.74 -3.19
C LEU A 85 -12.18 2.74 -2.75
N ALA A 86 -12.87 2.47 -1.64
CA ALA A 86 -13.84 3.39 -1.07
C ALA A 86 -13.15 4.67 -0.53
N LEU A 87 -11.95 4.56 0.05
CA LEU A 87 -11.20 5.75 0.46
C LEU A 87 -10.55 6.45 -0.74
N ALA A 88 -9.90 5.70 -1.63
CA ALA A 88 -9.11 6.23 -2.73
C ALA A 88 -9.92 6.92 -3.84
N VAL A 89 -11.22 6.59 -3.99
CA VAL A 89 -12.08 7.19 -5.02
C VAL A 89 -13.08 8.19 -4.41
N PRO A 90 -14.18 7.78 -3.76
CA PRO A 90 -15.12 8.75 -3.19
C PRO A 90 -14.54 9.46 -1.96
N GLY A 91 -13.71 8.81 -1.14
CA GLY A 91 -13.08 9.47 0.02
C GLY A 91 -12.16 10.63 -0.38
N VAL A 92 -11.40 10.50 -1.47
CA VAL A 92 -10.58 11.57 -2.04
C VAL A 92 -11.44 12.72 -2.53
N ALA A 93 -12.50 12.43 -3.29
CA ALA A 93 -13.42 13.46 -3.76
C ALA A 93 -14.06 14.23 -2.57
N ILE A 94 -14.52 13.53 -1.54
CA ILE A 94 -15.07 14.13 -0.32
C ILE A 94 -14.02 15.01 0.37
N SER A 95 -12.80 14.51 0.56
CA SER A 95 -11.70 15.25 1.19
C SER A 95 -11.36 16.52 0.40
N LEU A 96 -11.29 16.41 -0.93
CA LEU A 96 -11.01 17.50 -1.85
C LEU A 96 -12.10 18.57 -1.74
N PHE A 97 -13.37 18.22 -1.90
CA PHE A 97 -14.46 19.20 -1.85
C PHE A 97 -14.58 19.84 -0.47
N ALA A 98 -14.45 19.08 0.61
CA ALA A 98 -14.46 19.62 1.96
C ALA A 98 -13.31 20.62 2.19
N THR A 99 -12.10 20.26 1.76
CA THR A 99 -10.93 21.16 1.85
C THR A 99 -11.13 22.40 0.99
N ALA A 100 -11.63 22.26 -0.23
CA ALA A 100 -11.89 23.35 -1.16
C ALA A 100 -12.97 24.31 -0.64
N SER A 101 -14.04 23.81 -0.03
CA SER A 101 -15.09 24.64 0.56
C SER A 101 -14.51 25.50 1.68
N VAL A 102 -13.77 24.91 2.62
CA VAL A 102 -13.14 25.67 3.71
C VAL A 102 -12.11 26.65 3.16
N ALA A 103 -11.28 26.23 2.20
CA ALA A 103 -10.27 27.08 1.57
C ALA A 103 -10.87 28.29 0.85
N THR A 104 -12.01 28.13 0.18
CA THR A 104 -12.69 29.22 -0.52
C THR A 104 -13.08 30.34 0.44
N PHE A 105 -13.69 29.99 1.57
CA PHE A 105 -14.16 30.97 2.55
C PHE A 105 -13.05 31.49 3.47
N ALA A 106 -12.16 30.62 3.94
CA ALA A 106 -11.13 30.97 4.92
C ALA A 106 -9.89 31.62 4.30
N LEU A 107 -9.55 31.26 3.04
CA LEU A 107 -8.32 31.74 2.38
C LEU A 107 -8.58 32.80 1.31
N GLY A 108 -9.85 33.07 1.00
CA GLY A 108 -10.24 33.99 -0.08
C GLY A 108 -9.79 33.53 -1.46
N LEU A 109 -9.54 32.23 -1.64
CA LEU A 109 -9.19 31.67 -2.94
C LEU A 109 -10.44 31.53 -3.81
N PRO A 110 -10.35 31.77 -5.14
CA PRO A 110 -11.43 31.39 -6.03
C PRO A 110 -11.63 29.88 -5.96
N PHE A 111 -12.88 29.41 -6.13
CA PHE A 111 -13.22 28.00 -5.96
C PHE A 111 -12.36 27.07 -6.81
N SER A 112 -11.97 27.45 -8.03
CA SER A 112 -11.04 26.68 -8.88
C SER A 112 -9.65 26.50 -8.26
N ALA A 113 -9.08 27.54 -7.66
CA ALA A 113 -7.81 27.45 -6.94
C ALA A 113 -7.94 26.66 -5.63
N ALA A 114 -9.08 26.77 -4.96
CA ALA A 114 -9.38 25.98 -3.77
C ALA A 114 -9.56 24.48 -4.08
N LEU A 115 -10.16 24.13 -5.23
CA LEU A 115 -10.23 22.75 -5.72
C LEU A 115 -8.84 22.18 -5.99
N LEU A 116 -7.96 22.97 -6.63
CA LEU A 116 -6.57 22.59 -6.85
C LEU A 116 -5.82 22.39 -5.52
N LEU A 117 -6.00 23.29 -4.55
CA LEU A 117 -5.44 23.12 -3.22
C LEU A 117 -5.96 21.83 -2.55
N GLY A 118 -7.26 21.55 -2.64
CA GLY A 118 -7.86 20.32 -2.13
C GLY A 118 -7.29 19.07 -2.79
N ALA A 119 -7.02 19.09 -4.09
CA ALA A 119 -6.39 17.99 -4.82
C ALA A 119 -4.94 17.76 -4.36
N LEU A 120 -4.13 18.83 -4.28
CA LEU A 120 -2.74 18.79 -3.80
C LEU A 120 -2.66 18.26 -2.36
N LEU A 121 -3.56 18.72 -1.50
CA LEU A 121 -3.63 18.29 -0.10
C LEU A 121 -4.34 16.95 0.07
N SER A 122 -4.86 16.31 -0.98
CA SER A 122 -5.38 14.94 -0.88
C SER A 122 -4.25 13.91 -0.97
N ILE A 123 -3.14 14.23 -1.65
CA ILE A 123 -1.93 13.39 -1.72
C ILE A 123 -1.38 13.14 -0.32
N THR A 124 -1.04 11.90 0.02
CA THR A 124 -0.61 11.50 1.37
C THR A 124 0.76 10.84 1.35
N ASP A 125 1.51 10.97 2.43
CA ASP A 125 2.76 10.25 2.64
C ASP A 125 2.60 9.26 3.80
N THR A 126 2.49 7.98 3.46
CA THR A 126 2.38 6.90 4.44
C THR A 126 3.72 6.29 4.82
N VAL A 127 4.86 6.72 4.27
CA VAL A 127 6.17 6.16 4.62
C VAL A 127 6.44 6.32 6.11
N SER A 128 6.17 7.51 6.68
CA SER A 128 6.36 7.76 8.12
C SER A 128 5.40 6.92 8.99
N VAL A 129 4.19 6.70 8.49
CA VAL A 129 3.14 5.91 9.17
C VAL A 129 3.52 4.42 9.18
N LEU A 130 3.94 3.88 8.03
CA LEU A 130 4.33 2.48 7.88
C LEU A 130 5.62 2.17 8.66
N LEU A 131 6.57 3.11 8.73
CA LEU A 131 7.74 3.00 9.60
C LEU A 131 7.35 2.89 11.08
N ALA A 132 6.38 3.69 11.52
CA ALA A 132 5.87 3.56 12.88
C ALA A 132 5.17 2.21 13.11
N PHE A 133 4.39 1.72 12.14
CA PHE A 133 3.71 0.41 12.22
C PHE A 133 4.69 -0.75 12.42
N ARG A 134 5.85 -0.72 11.73
CA ARG A 134 6.93 -1.70 11.92
C ARG A 134 7.41 -1.76 13.38
N SER A 135 7.34 -0.65 14.12
CA SER A 135 7.75 -0.56 15.53
C SER A 135 6.65 -0.86 16.55
N THR A 136 5.38 -0.92 16.14
CA THR A 136 4.22 -1.07 17.05
C THR A 136 3.33 -2.30 16.78
N ARG A 137 3.71 -3.22 15.88
CA ARG A 137 2.99 -4.48 15.56
C ARG A 137 1.47 -4.26 15.40
N VAL A 138 1.13 -3.51 14.36
CA VAL A 138 -0.24 -3.17 13.98
C VAL A 138 -0.83 -4.31 13.14
N PRO A 139 -2.15 -4.61 13.22
CA PRO A 139 -2.77 -5.67 12.42
C PRO A 139 -2.50 -5.50 10.93
N HIS A 140 -2.17 -6.62 10.26
CA HIS A 140 -1.78 -6.63 8.85
C HIS A 140 -2.84 -5.99 7.93
N HIS A 141 -4.13 -6.22 8.24
CA HIS A 141 -5.23 -5.62 7.49
C HIS A 141 -5.25 -4.08 7.58
N LEU A 142 -4.96 -3.49 8.75
CA LEU A 142 -4.88 -2.03 8.88
C LEU A 142 -3.67 -1.47 8.12
N ALA A 143 -2.53 -2.15 8.18
CA ALA A 143 -1.35 -1.76 7.41
C ALA A 143 -1.63 -1.78 5.90
N ALA A 144 -2.28 -2.84 5.40
CA ALA A 144 -2.69 -2.96 4.00
C ALA A 144 -3.67 -1.86 3.58
N ILE A 145 -4.66 -1.50 4.43
CA ILE A 145 -5.58 -0.40 4.13
C ILE A 145 -4.83 0.93 4.03
N MET A 146 -3.94 1.24 4.98
CA MET A 146 -3.17 2.48 4.98
C MET A 146 -2.22 2.58 3.78
N GLU A 147 -1.48 1.51 3.49
CA GLU A 147 -0.54 1.45 2.35
C GLU A 147 -1.28 1.56 1.01
N GLY A 148 -2.36 0.79 0.85
CA GLY A 148 -3.17 0.82 -0.36
C GLY A 148 -3.89 2.14 -0.56
N GLU A 149 -4.47 2.71 0.50
CA GLU A 149 -5.14 4.00 0.42
C GLU A 149 -4.18 5.07 -0.06
N SER A 150 -2.98 5.20 0.52
CA SER A 150 -1.97 6.16 0.05
C SER A 150 -1.65 5.95 -1.43
N LEU A 151 -1.35 4.71 -1.83
CA LEU A 151 -0.89 4.41 -3.18
C LEU A 151 -1.94 4.75 -4.26
N PHE A 152 -3.20 4.38 -4.02
CA PHE A 152 -4.29 4.65 -4.98
C PHE A 152 -4.84 6.09 -4.86
N ASN A 153 -4.84 6.67 -3.66
CA ASN A 153 -5.18 8.06 -3.43
C ASN A 153 -4.19 8.98 -4.17
N ASP A 154 -2.89 8.75 -4.05
CA ASP A 154 -1.86 9.54 -4.72
C ASP A 154 -2.06 9.55 -6.25
N GLY A 155 -2.35 8.38 -6.84
CA GLY A 155 -2.71 8.25 -8.25
C GLY A 155 -3.97 9.04 -8.63
N THR A 156 -5.03 8.94 -7.83
CA THR A 156 -6.29 9.64 -8.08
C THR A 156 -6.14 11.16 -7.89
N ALA A 157 -5.45 11.59 -6.83
CA ALA A 157 -5.22 12.97 -6.49
C ALA A 157 -4.34 13.68 -7.54
N LEU A 158 -3.30 13.03 -8.08
CA LEU A 158 -2.50 13.62 -9.15
C LEU A 158 -3.29 13.83 -10.45
N VAL A 159 -4.23 12.93 -10.79
CA VAL A 159 -5.17 13.17 -11.90
C VAL A 159 -6.06 14.38 -11.62
N LEU A 160 -6.58 14.49 -10.39
CA LEU A 160 -7.39 15.63 -9.97
C LEU A 160 -6.57 16.95 -9.96
N VAL A 161 -5.29 16.91 -9.62
CA VAL A 161 -4.37 18.07 -9.70
C VAL A 161 -4.25 18.53 -11.15
N SER A 162 -3.97 17.65 -12.11
CA SER A 162 -3.88 18.02 -13.52
C SER A 162 -5.19 18.62 -14.05
N LEU A 163 -6.34 18.03 -13.69
CA LEU A 163 -7.65 18.53 -14.12
C LEU A 163 -7.99 19.90 -13.50
N THR A 164 -7.77 20.07 -12.20
CA THR A 164 -8.07 21.32 -11.49
C THR A 164 -7.11 22.45 -11.85
N ALA A 165 -5.84 22.13 -12.14
CA ALA A 165 -4.88 23.10 -12.68
C ALA A 165 -5.29 23.57 -14.08
N GLY A 166 -5.76 22.66 -14.95
CA GLY A 166 -6.31 23.02 -16.26
C GLY A 166 -7.52 23.95 -16.15
N ILE A 167 -8.48 23.63 -15.26
CA ILE A 167 -9.65 24.48 -14.99
C ILE A 167 -9.25 25.87 -14.50
N LEU A 168 -8.26 25.95 -13.60
CA LEU A 168 -7.77 27.23 -13.09
C LEU A 168 -7.09 28.07 -14.19
N GLN A 169 -6.44 27.41 -15.15
CA GLN A 169 -5.77 28.06 -16.26
C GLN A 169 -6.76 28.55 -17.34
N THR A 170 -7.77 27.76 -17.68
CA THR A 170 -8.74 28.10 -18.73
C THR A 170 -9.92 28.93 -18.21
N GLY A 171 -10.22 28.86 -16.91
CA GLY A 171 -11.37 29.51 -16.29
C GLY A 171 -12.73 28.91 -16.66
N THR A 172 -12.76 27.83 -17.45
CA THR A 172 -13.99 27.20 -17.94
C THR A 172 -14.13 25.79 -17.38
N VAL A 173 -15.33 25.46 -16.92
CA VAL A 173 -15.68 24.09 -16.47
C VAL A 173 -16.71 23.54 -17.45
N GLU A 174 -16.26 22.65 -18.32
CA GLU A 174 -17.16 21.86 -19.14
C GLU A 174 -17.23 20.44 -18.56
N VAL A 175 -18.40 20.09 -18.01
CA VAL A 175 -18.60 18.85 -17.26
C VAL A 175 -18.37 17.62 -18.13
N ALA A 176 -18.81 17.65 -19.39
CA ALA A 176 -18.70 16.51 -20.30
C ALA A 176 -17.24 16.21 -20.67
N SER A 177 -16.46 17.23 -21.05
CA SER A 177 -15.05 17.07 -21.40
C SER A 177 -14.20 16.72 -20.17
N THR A 178 -14.49 17.32 -19.01
CA THR A 178 -13.82 17.00 -17.74
C THR A 178 -14.07 15.54 -17.33
N THR A 179 -15.32 15.08 -17.41
CA THR A 179 -15.68 13.69 -17.08
C THR A 179 -15.03 12.71 -18.05
N ARG A 180 -15.01 13.02 -19.35
CA ARG A 180 -14.33 12.21 -20.36
C ARG A 180 -12.83 12.14 -20.12
N ALA A 181 -12.19 13.26 -19.81
CA ALA A 181 -10.76 13.33 -19.50
C ALA A 181 -10.41 12.52 -18.24
N LEU A 182 -11.23 12.64 -17.19
CA LEU A 182 -11.08 11.86 -15.96
C LEU A 182 -11.21 10.34 -16.23
N LEU A 183 -12.24 9.93 -16.98
CA LEU A 183 -12.42 8.52 -17.34
C LEU A 183 -11.27 7.99 -18.20
N LEU A 184 -10.82 8.75 -19.19
CA LEU A 184 -9.68 8.39 -20.04
C LEU A 184 -8.39 8.27 -19.20
N ALA A 185 -8.15 9.21 -18.29
CA ALA A 185 -6.98 9.19 -17.41
C ALA A 185 -6.96 7.92 -16.54
N ILE A 186 -8.09 7.59 -15.90
CA ILE A 186 -8.18 6.43 -14.99
C ILE A 186 -8.16 5.12 -15.78
N VAL A 187 -9.06 4.94 -16.75
CA VAL A 187 -9.20 3.67 -17.49
C VAL A 187 -7.99 3.42 -18.37
N GLY A 188 -7.50 4.47 -19.06
CA GLY A 188 -6.29 4.40 -19.87
C GLY A 188 -5.06 4.10 -19.01
N GLY A 189 -4.95 4.72 -17.83
CA GLY A 189 -3.85 4.45 -16.89
C GLY A 189 -3.85 3.01 -16.39
N LEU A 190 -5.02 2.50 -15.96
CA LEU A 190 -5.19 1.11 -15.54
C LEU A 190 -4.86 0.12 -16.68
N GLY A 191 -5.36 0.38 -17.89
CA GLY A 191 -5.13 -0.46 -19.07
C GLY A 191 -3.66 -0.50 -19.47
N MET A 192 -3.02 0.66 -19.60
CA MET A 192 -1.58 0.77 -19.90
C MET A 192 -0.75 0.08 -18.82
N GLY A 193 -1.05 0.34 -17.55
CA GLY A 193 -0.33 -0.28 -16.45
C GLY A 193 -0.47 -1.80 -16.42
N ALA A 194 -1.63 -2.35 -16.76
CA ALA A 194 -1.83 -3.80 -16.86
C ALA A 194 -1.02 -4.41 -18.02
N ILE A 195 -1.04 -3.77 -19.20
CA ILE A 195 -0.29 -4.22 -20.38
C ILE A 195 1.22 -4.18 -20.11
N PHE A 196 1.73 -3.03 -19.70
CA PHE A 196 3.16 -2.85 -19.43
C PHE A 196 3.61 -3.61 -18.18
N GLY A 197 2.75 -3.81 -17.18
CA GLY A 197 3.03 -4.65 -16.02
C GLY A 197 3.23 -6.12 -16.42
N ALA A 198 2.38 -6.64 -17.31
CA ALA A 198 2.52 -7.99 -17.84
C ALA A 198 3.79 -8.16 -18.70
N LEU A 199 4.05 -7.19 -19.61
CA LEU A 199 5.27 -7.15 -20.42
C LEU A 199 6.52 -7.06 -19.55
N GLY A 200 6.51 -6.18 -18.56
CA GLY A 200 7.59 -5.95 -17.61
C GLY A 200 7.90 -7.19 -16.78
N SER A 201 6.86 -7.88 -16.28
CA SER A 201 7.03 -9.15 -15.57
C SER A 201 7.67 -10.21 -16.47
N ALA A 202 7.23 -10.30 -17.73
CA ALA A 202 7.79 -11.22 -18.70
C ALA A 202 9.22 -10.89 -19.12
N ALA A 203 9.57 -9.60 -19.19
CA ALA A 203 10.92 -9.14 -19.46
C ALA A 203 11.85 -9.45 -18.28
N LEU A 204 11.40 -9.13 -17.06
CA LEU A 204 12.17 -9.31 -15.83
C LEU A 204 12.60 -10.78 -15.64
N ARG A 205 11.70 -11.74 -15.88
CA ARG A 205 12.02 -13.18 -15.87
C ARG A 205 13.13 -13.60 -16.83
N ARG A 206 13.29 -12.89 -17.95
CA ARG A 206 14.27 -13.21 -19.00
C ARG A 206 15.59 -12.47 -18.83
N THR A 207 15.68 -11.53 -17.89
CA THR A 207 16.93 -10.81 -17.67
C THR A 207 17.98 -11.75 -17.04
N PRO A 208 19.22 -11.77 -17.55
CA PRO A 208 20.24 -12.73 -17.14
C PRO A 208 20.82 -12.43 -15.75
N ASP A 209 20.84 -11.17 -15.34
CA ASP A 209 21.46 -10.72 -14.10
C ASP A 209 20.66 -9.58 -13.42
N HIS A 210 21.13 -9.10 -12.27
CA HIS A 210 20.46 -8.07 -11.49
C HIS A 210 20.58 -6.66 -12.11
N LEU A 211 21.72 -6.31 -12.74
CA LEU A 211 21.92 -5.00 -13.37
C LEU A 211 21.00 -4.86 -14.58
N THR A 212 20.92 -5.89 -15.42
CA THR A 212 20.02 -5.91 -16.57
C THR A 212 18.55 -5.85 -16.13
N GLY A 213 18.20 -6.51 -15.00
CA GLY A 213 16.88 -6.41 -14.39
C GLY A 213 16.53 -5.00 -13.92
N ILE A 214 17.47 -4.31 -13.25
CA ILE A 214 17.32 -2.91 -12.83
C ILE A 214 17.13 -2.00 -14.05
N LEU A 215 17.99 -2.11 -15.07
CA LEU A 215 17.88 -1.32 -16.29
C LEU A 215 16.54 -1.55 -17.00
N ALA A 216 16.10 -2.80 -17.14
CA ALA A 216 14.80 -3.13 -17.72
C ALA A 216 13.64 -2.49 -16.93
N SER A 217 13.72 -2.48 -15.60
CA SER A 217 12.71 -1.81 -14.76
C SER A 217 12.71 -0.30 -14.97
N GLY A 218 13.88 0.34 -15.10
CA GLY A 218 13.99 1.78 -15.36
C GLY A 218 13.35 2.16 -16.71
N VAL A 219 13.72 1.43 -17.77
CA VAL A 219 13.11 1.60 -19.10
C VAL A 219 11.60 1.42 -19.03
N LEU A 220 11.12 0.40 -18.33
CA LEU A 220 9.70 0.12 -18.20
C LEU A 220 8.95 1.27 -17.52
N VAL A 221 9.47 1.81 -16.43
CA VAL A 221 8.84 2.92 -15.68
C VAL A 221 8.71 4.16 -16.55
N PHE A 222 9.81 4.63 -17.14
CA PHE A 222 9.79 5.85 -17.94
C PHE A 222 9.01 5.66 -19.24
N ALA A 223 9.15 4.52 -19.93
CA ALA A 223 8.37 4.23 -21.13
C ALA A 223 6.86 4.19 -20.84
N THR A 224 6.46 3.54 -19.75
CA THR A 224 5.04 3.49 -19.36
C THR A 224 4.52 4.89 -19.05
N SER A 225 5.27 5.68 -18.29
CA SER A 225 4.88 7.05 -17.93
C SER A 225 4.68 7.92 -19.17
N LEU A 226 5.69 7.97 -20.05
CA LEU A 226 5.67 8.79 -21.27
C LEU A 226 4.59 8.35 -22.25
N LEU A 227 4.41 7.04 -22.44
CA LEU A 227 3.38 6.53 -23.35
C LEU A 227 1.96 6.76 -22.80
N ALA A 228 1.76 6.64 -21.49
CA ALA A 228 0.49 6.97 -20.87
C ALA A 228 0.16 8.46 -21.06
N GLU A 229 1.12 9.35 -20.84
CA GLU A 229 0.95 10.79 -21.06
C GLU A 229 0.59 11.11 -22.52
N HIS A 230 1.26 10.45 -23.48
CA HIS A 230 1.03 10.67 -24.91
C HIS A 230 -0.40 10.35 -25.37
N ILE A 231 -1.07 9.40 -24.72
CA ILE A 231 -2.47 9.04 -25.02
C ILE A 231 -3.47 9.70 -24.06
N HIS A 232 -3.02 10.69 -23.27
CA HIS A 232 -3.80 11.37 -22.23
C HIS A 232 -4.33 10.43 -21.12
N ALA A 233 -3.68 9.29 -20.93
CA ALA A 233 -3.88 8.42 -19.76
C ALA A 233 -3.08 8.96 -18.56
N SER A 234 -3.43 8.55 -17.34
CA SER A 234 -2.68 8.94 -16.13
C SER A 234 -1.34 8.20 -16.06
N PRO A 235 -0.19 8.89 -16.14
CA PRO A 235 1.13 8.26 -16.02
C PRO A 235 1.32 7.65 -14.64
N VAL A 236 0.83 8.34 -13.62
CA VAL A 236 0.92 7.92 -12.22
C VAL A 236 0.16 6.62 -11.99
N ILE A 237 -1.10 6.54 -12.41
CA ILE A 237 -1.91 5.31 -12.26
C ILE A 237 -1.26 4.16 -13.06
N ALA A 238 -0.80 4.42 -14.28
CA ALA A 238 -0.14 3.40 -15.09
C ALA A 238 1.11 2.84 -14.38
N VAL A 239 1.97 3.71 -13.85
CA VAL A 239 3.19 3.34 -13.14
C VAL A 239 2.88 2.63 -11.81
N VAL A 240 1.85 3.03 -11.06
CA VAL A 240 1.39 2.30 -9.87
C VAL A 240 1.05 0.85 -10.21
N ILE A 241 0.24 0.64 -11.26
CA ILE A 241 -0.17 -0.71 -11.65
C ILE A 241 1.04 -1.52 -12.13
N VAL A 242 1.96 -0.91 -12.91
CA VAL A 242 3.22 -1.57 -13.29
C VAL A 242 4.02 -1.98 -12.06
N GLY A 243 4.21 -1.09 -11.09
CA GLY A 243 4.95 -1.36 -9.86
C GLY A 243 4.33 -2.49 -9.03
N LEU A 244 3.01 -2.52 -8.90
CA LEU A 244 2.29 -3.59 -8.20
C LEU A 244 2.44 -4.95 -8.89
N VAL A 245 2.29 -4.98 -10.22
CA VAL A 245 2.37 -6.22 -11.01
C VAL A 245 3.81 -6.74 -11.05
N VAL A 246 4.77 -5.87 -11.34
CA VAL A 246 6.20 -6.20 -11.41
C VAL A 246 6.75 -6.55 -10.04
N GLY A 247 6.40 -5.83 -8.98
CA GLY A 247 6.81 -6.12 -7.61
C GLY A 247 6.32 -7.49 -7.13
N ARG A 248 5.06 -7.83 -7.47
CA ARG A 248 4.51 -9.16 -7.20
C ARG A 248 5.21 -10.26 -7.99
N ALA A 249 5.47 -10.04 -9.28
CA ALA A 249 6.18 -11.00 -10.12
C ALA A 249 7.62 -11.21 -9.63
N ALA A 250 8.34 -10.13 -9.32
CA ALA A 250 9.70 -10.16 -8.79
C ALA A 250 9.79 -11.04 -7.53
N ARG A 251 8.90 -10.83 -6.55
CA ARG A 251 8.88 -11.62 -5.29
C ARG A 251 8.53 -13.10 -5.48
N ARG A 252 7.82 -13.45 -6.56
CA ARG A 252 7.38 -14.84 -6.83
C ARG A 252 8.33 -15.62 -7.72
N GLU A 253 9.03 -14.94 -8.61
CA GLU A 253 9.69 -15.57 -9.76
C GLU A 253 11.20 -15.33 -9.83
N LEU A 254 11.73 -14.33 -9.11
CA LEU A 254 13.16 -14.04 -9.06
C LEU A 254 13.82 -14.60 -7.80
N ASP A 255 15.13 -14.83 -7.92
CA ASP A 255 15.98 -15.13 -6.77
C ASP A 255 15.98 -13.96 -5.75
N PRO A 256 16.07 -14.25 -4.44
CA PRO A 256 16.06 -13.22 -3.39
C PRO A 256 17.13 -12.14 -3.55
N SER A 257 18.32 -12.49 -4.05
CA SER A 257 19.41 -11.53 -4.30
C SER A 257 19.04 -10.51 -5.38
N ARG A 258 18.30 -10.94 -6.42
CA ARG A 258 17.84 -10.06 -7.51
C ARG A 258 16.70 -9.17 -7.05
N VAL A 259 15.79 -9.71 -6.23
CA VAL A 259 14.73 -8.92 -5.59
C VAL A 259 15.34 -7.83 -4.70
N LEU A 260 16.32 -8.19 -3.86
CA LEU A 260 17.00 -7.24 -2.98
C LEU A 260 17.76 -6.17 -3.76
N ALA A 261 18.45 -6.55 -4.84
CA ALA A 261 19.14 -5.58 -5.70
C ALA A 261 18.17 -4.60 -6.38
N LEU A 262 17.05 -5.11 -6.92
CA LEU A 262 16.02 -4.29 -7.53
C LEU A 262 15.41 -3.32 -6.53
N GLN A 263 14.95 -3.83 -5.38
CA GLN A 263 14.36 -3.02 -4.33
C GLN A 263 15.36 -2.00 -3.78
N GLY A 264 16.60 -2.42 -3.48
CA GLY A 264 17.63 -1.52 -2.96
C GLY A 264 17.99 -0.39 -3.93
N PHE A 265 17.99 -0.64 -5.25
CA PHE A 265 18.16 0.41 -6.24
C PHE A 265 17.01 1.43 -6.19
N TRP A 266 15.77 0.96 -6.23
CA TRP A 266 14.58 1.83 -6.23
C TRP A 266 14.42 2.59 -4.92
N GLU A 267 14.73 1.97 -3.78
CA GLU A 267 14.78 2.64 -2.47
C GLU A 267 15.85 3.73 -2.45
N ALA A 268 17.05 3.46 -2.98
CA ALA A 268 18.15 4.44 -2.99
C ALA A 268 17.83 5.66 -3.86
N ILE A 269 17.30 5.45 -5.07
CA ILE A 269 16.94 6.55 -5.97
C ILE A 269 15.71 7.32 -5.45
N GLY A 270 14.69 6.62 -4.91
CA GLY A 270 13.53 7.24 -4.30
C GLY A 270 13.90 8.08 -3.08
N PHE A 271 14.79 7.57 -2.23
CA PHE A 271 15.37 8.34 -1.12
C PHE A 271 16.12 9.59 -1.60
N GLY A 272 16.95 9.46 -2.64
CA GLY A 272 17.68 10.58 -3.21
C GLY A 272 16.76 11.68 -3.77
N ILE A 273 15.72 11.28 -4.51
CA ILE A 273 14.71 12.21 -5.05
C ILE A 273 13.92 12.87 -3.92
N ASN A 274 13.52 12.13 -2.88
CA ASN A 274 12.85 12.69 -1.71
C ASN A 274 13.70 13.76 -1.03
N VAL A 275 14.99 13.48 -0.82
CA VAL A 275 15.95 14.45 -0.27
C VAL A 275 16.00 15.71 -1.14
N LEU A 276 16.14 15.53 -2.45
CA LEU A 276 16.20 16.64 -3.39
C LEU A 276 14.93 17.49 -3.37
N LEU A 277 13.75 16.85 -3.45
CA LEU A 277 12.46 17.54 -3.42
C LEU A 277 12.23 18.38 -2.17
N PHE A 278 12.56 17.85 -0.99
CA PHE A 278 12.36 18.60 0.25
C PHE A 278 13.22 19.86 0.31
N VAL A 279 14.48 19.80 -0.13
CA VAL A 279 15.34 20.99 -0.14
C VAL A 279 14.92 21.95 -1.26
N LEU A 280 14.60 21.44 -2.45
CA LEU A 280 14.13 22.25 -3.58
C LEU A 280 12.84 23.01 -3.29
N VAL A 281 11.86 22.39 -2.61
CA VAL A 281 10.66 23.13 -2.19
C VAL A 281 11.05 24.22 -1.20
N GLY A 282 11.94 23.91 -0.25
CA GLY A 282 12.51 24.91 0.65
C GLY A 282 12.93 26.17 -0.10
N MET A 283 13.73 25.99 -1.15
CA MET A 283 14.27 27.08 -1.98
C MET A 283 13.23 27.91 -2.75
N GLN A 284 12.02 27.38 -2.93
CA GLN A 284 10.95 28.06 -3.68
C GLN A 284 10.04 28.90 -2.76
N ILE A 285 10.32 28.94 -1.45
CA ILE A 285 9.49 29.64 -0.47
C ILE A 285 10.06 31.02 -0.21
N ASP A 286 9.19 32.02 -0.28
CA ASP A 286 9.46 33.34 0.26
C ASP A 286 9.20 33.35 1.78
N ALA A 287 10.23 33.66 2.57
CA ALA A 287 10.16 33.69 4.03
C ALA A 287 9.11 34.69 4.57
N ARG A 288 8.93 35.83 3.89
CA ARG A 288 7.91 36.82 4.28
C ARG A 288 6.52 36.29 3.96
N MET A 289 6.33 35.71 2.78
CA MET A 289 5.05 35.10 2.39
C MET A 289 4.66 33.98 3.37
N PHE A 290 5.62 33.15 3.78
CA PHE A 290 5.40 32.09 4.76
C PHE A 290 4.89 32.63 6.10
N ILE A 291 5.41 33.77 6.57
CA ILE A 291 4.94 34.42 7.79
C ILE A 291 3.55 35.04 7.57
N THR A 292 3.34 35.75 6.46
CA THR A 292 2.07 36.45 6.20
C THR A 292 0.91 35.48 5.98
N GLU A 293 1.18 34.32 5.39
CA GLU A 293 0.19 33.25 5.14
C GLU A 293 0.10 32.25 6.31
N ALA A 294 0.69 32.51 7.48
CA ALA A 294 0.67 31.57 8.60
C ALA A 294 -0.77 31.18 9.04
N LEU A 295 -1.69 32.14 9.07
CA LEU A 295 -3.11 31.87 9.36
C LEU A 295 -3.77 31.05 8.26
N ALA A 296 -3.43 31.31 7.00
CA ALA A 296 -3.91 30.55 5.85
C ALA A 296 -3.41 29.10 5.88
N ILE A 297 -2.14 28.89 6.21
CA ILE A 297 -1.56 27.57 6.43
C ILE A 297 -2.31 26.83 7.54
N LEU A 298 -2.55 27.48 8.69
CA LEU A 298 -3.27 26.86 9.80
C LEU A 298 -4.73 26.52 9.42
N ALA A 299 -5.41 27.41 8.73
CA ALA A 299 -6.76 27.15 8.22
C ALA A 299 -6.78 25.98 7.22
N ALA A 300 -5.78 25.88 6.35
CA ALA A 300 -5.62 24.76 5.41
C ALA A 300 -5.36 23.42 6.15
N VAL A 301 -4.58 23.42 7.23
CA VAL A 301 -4.39 22.23 8.09
C VAL A 301 -5.72 21.80 8.73
N VAL A 302 -6.50 22.74 9.27
CA VAL A 302 -7.81 22.43 9.85
C VAL A 302 -8.76 21.89 8.79
N ALA A 303 -8.80 22.53 7.61
CA ALA A 303 -9.60 22.09 6.46
C ALA A 303 -9.25 20.66 6.04
N LEU A 304 -7.95 20.37 5.92
CA LEU A 304 -7.43 19.05 5.57
C LEU A 304 -7.88 17.98 6.57
N HIS A 305 -7.74 18.22 7.87
CA HIS A 305 -8.14 17.23 8.89
C HIS A 305 -9.65 17.06 8.99
N ALA A 306 -10.41 18.15 8.87
CA ALA A 306 -11.87 18.09 8.83
C ALA A 306 -12.34 17.29 7.60
N GLY A 307 -11.82 17.61 6.42
CA GLY A 307 -12.13 16.89 5.18
C GLY A 307 -11.79 15.40 5.27
N ARG A 308 -10.61 15.07 5.82
CA ARG A 308 -10.20 13.68 6.06
C ARG A 308 -11.12 12.96 7.05
N ALA A 309 -11.50 13.61 8.15
CA ALA A 309 -12.40 13.03 9.13
C ALA A 309 -13.76 12.71 8.50
N VAL A 310 -14.33 13.66 7.76
CA VAL A 310 -15.59 13.46 7.04
C VAL A 310 -15.45 12.32 6.02
N ALA A 311 -14.40 12.31 5.22
CA ALA A 311 -14.17 11.27 4.22
C ALA A 311 -14.04 9.88 4.84
N VAL A 312 -13.25 9.73 5.91
CA VAL A 312 -13.02 8.43 6.56
C VAL A 312 -14.29 7.95 7.25
N TYR A 313 -14.88 8.75 8.16
CA TYR A 313 -16.03 8.32 8.94
C TYR A 313 -17.28 8.09 8.08
N CYS A 314 -17.56 8.97 7.11
CA CYS A 314 -18.71 8.78 6.23
C CYS A 314 -18.54 7.56 5.33
N THR A 315 -17.34 7.36 4.75
CA THR A 315 -17.07 6.19 3.90
C THR A 315 -17.27 4.89 4.68
N PHE A 316 -16.74 4.79 5.91
CA PHE A 316 -16.91 3.58 6.71
C PHE A 316 -18.29 3.41 7.30
N PHE A 317 -19.01 4.50 7.60
CA PHE A 317 -20.42 4.43 7.96
C PHE A 317 -21.26 3.83 6.82
N VAL A 318 -21.03 4.28 5.58
CA VAL A 318 -21.73 3.77 4.38
C VAL A 318 -21.34 2.31 4.09
N LEU A 319 -20.05 1.96 4.18
CA LEU A 319 -19.59 0.58 4.00
C LEU A 319 -20.20 -0.36 5.04
N ARG A 320 -20.25 0.06 6.30
CA ARG A 320 -20.90 -0.71 7.37
C ARG A 320 -22.38 -0.94 7.06
N ALA A 321 -23.10 0.10 6.63
CA ALA A 321 -24.52 0.01 6.31
C ALA A 321 -24.82 -0.87 5.08
N LEU A 322 -24.03 -0.76 4.01
CA LEU A 322 -24.31 -1.41 2.73
C LEU A 322 -23.69 -2.80 2.57
N ARG A 323 -22.61 -3.09 3.29
CA ARG A 323 -21.77 -4.27 3.07
C ARG A 323 -21.41 -5.02 4.35
N LYS A 324 -21.91 -4.58 5.52
CA LYS A 324 -21.60 -5.15 6.85
C LYS A 324 -20.10 -5.27 7.13
N GLU A 325 -19.31 -4.42 6.50
CA GLU A 325 -17.87 -4.35 6.70
C GLU A 325 -17.61 -3.50 7.95
N ASP A 326 -17.32 -4.15 9.07
CA ASP A 326 -17.17 -3.48 10.37
C ASP A 326 -15.70 -3.26 10.68
N LEU A 327 -15.25 -2.02 10.50
CA LEU A 327 -13.89 -1.60 10.81
C LEU A 327 -13.88 -0.89 12.18
N PRO A 328 -13.01 -1.30 13.12
CA PRO A 328 -12.95 -0.70 14.45
C PRO A 328 -12.77 0.82 14.38
N LEU A 329 -13.53 1.58 15.17
CA LEU A 329 -13.40 3.05 15.22
C LEU A 329 -11.96 3.52 15.51
N LYS A 330 -11.21 2.76 16.31
CA LYS A 330 -9.80 3.01 16.58
C LYS A 330 -8.94 3.02 15.30
N TRP A 331 -9.24 2.14 14.35
CA TRP A 331 -8.54 2.09 13.06
C TRP A 331 -8.87 3.31 12.22
N GLN A 332 -10.14 3.75 12.24
CA GLN A 332 -10.57 4.97 11.57
C GLN A 332 -9.86 6.21 12.15
N HIS A 333 -9.69 6.29 13.49
CA HIS A 333 -8.88 7.34 14.12
C HIS A 333 -7.42 7.33 13.64
N VAL A 334 -6.82 6.15 13.47
CA VAL A 334 -5.47 6.03 12.87
C VAL A 334 -5.44 6.51 11.43
N MET A 335 -6.45 6.21 10.62
CA MET A 335 -6.53 6.67 9.23
C MET A 335 -6.70 8.20 9.11
N VAL A 336 -7.41 8.82 10.06
CA VAL A 336 -7.55 10.29 10.13
C VAL A 336 -6.25 10.94 10.62
N PHE A 337 -5.68 10.43 11.71
CA PHE A 337 -4.45 10.98 12.29
C PHE A 337 -3.20 10.69 11.44
N GLY A 338 -3.22 9.61 10.66
CA GLY A 338 -2.16 9.20 9.73
C GLY A 338 -2.15 9.97 8.41
N ASN A 339 -3.00 10.99 8.26
CA ASN A 339 -3.01 11.88 7.10
C ASN A 339 -1.82 12.86 7.14
N VAL A 340 -0.63 12.32 6.91
CA VAL A 340 0.64 13.06 6.84
C VAL A 340 0.89 13.46 5.39
N LYS A 341 1.44 14.65 5.17
CA LYS A 341 1.90 15.09 3.84
C LYS A 341 3.40 14.90 3.70
N GLY A 342 3.87 14.79 2.46
CA GLY A 342 5.28 14.50 2.22
C GLY A 342 5.74 14.84 0.81
N ALA A 343 6.77 14.14 0.36
CA ALA A 343 7.50 14.51 -0.84
C ALA A 343 6.65 14.48 -2.12
N LEU A 344 5.64 13.61 -2.21
CA LEU A 344 4.79 13.55 -3.39
C LEU A 344 3.86 14.77 -3.51
N SER A 345 3.32 15.26 -2.39
CA SER A 345 2.53 16.50 -2.33
C SER A 345 3.37 17.71 -2.76
N MET A 346 4.62 17.73 -2.31
CA MET A 346 5.64 18.71 -2.67
C MET A 346 6.01 18.65 -4.16
N ALA A 347 6.21 17.45 -4.70
CA ALA A 347 6.46 17.26 -6.12
C ALA A 347 5.28 17.76 -6.97
N ALA A 348 4.05 17.42 -6.58
CA ALA A 348 2.85 17.82 -7.29
C ALA A 348 2.68 19.35 -7.36
N VAL A 349 3.00 20.08 -6.28
CA VAL A 349 2.89 21.55 -6.30
C VAL A 349 4.02 22.21 -7.08
N LEU A 350 5.23 21.64 -7.08
CA LEU A 350 6.35 22.12 -7.92
C LEU A 350 6.12 21.88 -9.40
N ALA A 351 5.42 20.80 -9.73
CA ALA A 351 4.99 20.43 -11.07
C ALA A 351 3.94 21.37 -11.68
N LEU A 352 3.41 22.34 -10.93
CA LEU A 352 2.47 23.32 -11.46
C LEU A 352 3.16 24.27 -12.46
N PRO A 353 2.49 24.61 -13.59
CA PRO A 353 3.02 25.54 -14.58
C PRO A 353 3.40 26.89 -13.96
N GLN A 354 4.55 27.46 -14.34
CA GLN A 354 5.08 28.70 -13.75
C GLN A 354 4.13 29.91 -13.87
N GLY A 355 3.31 29.96 -14.93
CA GLY A 355 2.32 31.04 -15.14
C GLY A 355 0.94 30.79 -14.50
N LEU A 356 0.78 29.73 -13.71
CA LEU A 356 -0.52 29.40 -13.12
C LEU A 356 -0.89 30.44 -12.03
N PRO A 357 -2.12 30.98 -12.05
CA PRO A 357 -2.58 31.89 -11.00
C PRO A 357 -2.44 31.27 -9.60
N TYR A 358 -2.05 32.08 -8.61
CA TYR A 358 -1.86 31.68 -7.22
C TYR A 358 -0.77 30.63 -6.94
N ARG A 359 0.07 30.27 -7.92
CA ARG A 359 1.12 29.24 -7.77
C ARG A 359 1.98 29.44 -6.52
N GLU A 360 2.57 30.63 -6.34
CA GLU A 360 3.45 30.92 -5.20
C GLU A 360 2.75 30.73 -3.86
N ARG A 361 1.49 31.18 -3.78
CA ARG A 361 0.66 31.03 -2.59
C ARG A 361 0.32 29.56 -2.33
N LEU A 362 0.01 28.78 -3.37
CA LEU A 362 -0.24 27.34 -3.27
C LEU A 362 1.03 26.58 -2.82
N VAL A 363 2.20 26.88 -3.38
CA VAL A 363 3.49 26.32 -2.95
C VAL A 363 3.72 26.59 -1.48
N THR A 364 3.52 27.83 -1.03
CA THR A 364 3.70 28.25 0.36
C THR A 364 2.74 27.51 1.30
N ILE A 365 1.46 27.42 0.94
CA ILE A 365 0.45 26.74 1.76
C ILE A 365 0.72 25.23 1.83
N VAL A 366 0.95 24.56 0.69
CA VAL A 366 1.24 23.12 0.65
C VAL A 366 2.51 22.80 1.44
N PHE A 367 3.54 23.64 1.34
CA PHE A 367 4.74 23.48 2.14
C PHE A 367 4.45 23.64 3.63
N GLY A 368 3.75 24.70 4.03
CA GLY A 368 3.42 24.96 5.44
C GLY A 368 2.55 23.85 6.05
N VAL A 369 1.56 23.36 5.31
CA VAL A 369 0.75 22.20 5.72
C VAL A 369 1.64 20.97 5.86
N THR A 370 2.55 20.72 4.92
CA THR A 370 3.48 19.59 5.01
C THR A 370 4.41 19.70 6.20
N PHE A 371 4.96 20.88 6.49
CA PHE A 371 5.76 21.13 7.68
C PHE A 371 4.96 20.83 8.96
N ILE A 372 3.76 21.40 9.09
CA ILE A 372 2.94 21.21 10.29
C ILE A 372 2.56 19.73 10.46
N THR A 373 2.11 19.05 9.41
CA THR A 373 1.71 17.64 9.49
C THR A 373 2.89 16.72 9.83
N LEU A 374 4.08 16.98 9.30
CA LEU A 374 5.30 16.23 9.69
C LEU A 374 5.70 16.47 11.15
N MET A 375 5.63 17.71 11.65
CA MET A 375 5.97 18.00 13.05
C MET A 375 4.93 17.46 14.02
N THR A 376 3.65 17.65 13.71
CA THR A 376 2.54 17.42 14.66
C THR A 376 1.91 16.03 14.56
N GLN A 377 2.07 15.33 13.44
CA GLN A 377 1.52 13.98 13.26
C GLN A 377 2.60 12.94 13.10
N ALA A 378 3.57 13.11 12.18
CA ALA A 378 4.55 12.05 11.91
C ALA A 378 5.41 11.71 13.13
N LEU A 379 5.92 12.72 13.87
CA LEU A 379 6.70 12.51 15.09
C LEU A 379 5.92 11.80 16.22
N PRO A 380 4.72 12.26 16.62
CA PRO A 380 3.96 11.59 17.67
C PRO A 380 3.15 10.37 17.20
N PHE A 381 3.13 10.03 15.90
CA PHE A 381 2.30 8.96 15.35
C PHE A 381 2.44 7.63 16.10
N ARG A 382 3.67 7.23 16.40
CA ARG A 382 3.95 6.03 17.20
C ARG A 382 3.29 6.07 18.58
N ARG A 383 3.40 7.21 19.29
CA ARG A 383 2.78 7.38 20.61
C ARG A 383 1.26 7.35 20.52
N PHE A 384 0.70 7.90 19.43
CA PHE A 384 -0.73 7.88 19.18
C PHE A 384 -1.29 6.46 19.00
N ILE A 385 -0.60 5.60 18.23
CA ILE A 385 -0.99 4.18 18.07
C ILE A 385 -0.96 3.45 19.44
N GLN A 386 0.10 3.66 20.21
CA GLN A 386 0.26 3.06 21.54
C GLN A 386 -0.84 3.54 22.50
N PHE A 387 -1.18 4.83 22.44
CA PHE A 387 -2.27 5.42 23.22
C PHE A 387 -3.62 4.77 22.88
N LEU A 388 -3.91 4.54 21.59
CA LEU A 388 -5.12 3.84 21.16
C LEU A 388 -5.12 2.33 21.48
N ARG A 389 -3.98 1.79 21.93
CA ARG A 389 -3.73 0.36 22.19
C ARG A 389 -4.03 -0.49 20.95
N ILE A 390 -3.60 -0.02 19.79
CA ILE A 390 -3.68 -0.79 18.55
C ILE A 390 -2.42 -1.65 18.49
N GLY A 391 -2.51 -2.82 19.13
CA GLY A 391 -1.52 -3.90 19.02
C GLY A 391 -2.28 -5.20 18.81
N SER A 392 -1.81 -6.05 17.90
CA SER A 392 -2.42 -7.36 17.72
C SER A 392 -1.97 -8.28 18.87
N ALA A 393 -2.87 -8.59 19.80
CA ALA A 393 -2.67 -9.72 20.71
C ALA A 393 -2.93 -11.05 19.96
N THR A 394 -3.68 -10.99 18.85
CA THR A 394 -4.20 -12.14 18.12
C THR A 394 -3.26 -12.63 17.01
N ASP A 395 -2.58 -11.74 16.26
CA ASP A 395 -1.60 -12.17 15.24
C ASP A 395 -0.34 -12.77 15.88
N ASP A 396 0.02 -12.39 17.12
CA ASP A 396 1.16 -12.95 17.84
C ASP A 396 1.01 -14.47 18.06
N VAL A 397 -0.23 -14.99 18.17
CA VAL A 397 -0.48 -16.43 18.30
C VAL A 397 -0.36 -17.15 16.94
N PHE A 398 -0.97 -16.58 15.90
CA PHE A 398 -0.95 -17.18 14.55
C PHE A 398 0.44 -17.10 13.89
N ASP A 399 1.16 -16.00 14.05
CA ASP A 399 2.52 -15.84 13.51
C ASP A 399 3.51 -16.74 14.25
N VAL A 400 3.40 -16.86 15.58
CA VAL A 400 4.21 -17.80 16.36
C VAL A 400 3.87 -19.24 15.97
N ALA A 401 2.60 -19.59 15.79
CA ALA A 401 2.19 -20.91 15.34
C ALA A 401 2.70 -21.21 13.92
N ARG A 402 2.59 -20.26 12.98
CA ARG A 402 3.10 -20.40 11.62
C ARG A 402 4.62 -20.53 11.57
N ALA A 403 5.34 -19.73 12.35
CA ALA A 403 6.80 -19.82 12.47
C ALA A 403 7.23 -21.18 13.04
N ARG A 404 6.53 -21.68 14.08
CA ARG A 404 6.77 -23.02 14.65
C ARG A 404 6.49 -24.11 13.63
N LEU A 405 5.41 -24.01 12.86
CA LEU A 405 5.07 -24.98 11.81
C LEU A 405 6.15 -25.05 10.72
N ILE A 406 6.59 -23.89 10.22
CA ILE A 406 7.63 -23.80 9.18
C ILE A 406 8.95 -24.39 9.70
N ALA A 407 9.38 -24.00 10.91
CA ALA A 407 10.60 -24.49 11.53
C ALA A 407 10.55 -26.01 11.76
N ALA A 408 9.43 -26.53 12.25
CA ALA A 408 9.26 -27.95 12.52
C ALA A 408 9.25 -28.80 11.25
N ARG A 409 8.55 -28.36 10.19
CA ARG A 409 8.56 -29.06 8.89
C ARG A 409 9.95 -29.07 8.24
N ARG A 410 10.68 -27.95 8.30
CA ARG A 410 12.07 -27.90 7.81
C ARG A 410 13.01 -28.80 8.62
N GLY A 411 12.88 -28.80 9.94
CA GLY A 411 13.64 -29.71 10.81
C GLY A 411 13.36 -31.18 10.51
N GLN A 412 12.12 -31.55 10.18
CA GLN A 412 11.76 -32.90 9.81
C GLN A 412 12.37 -33.35 8.47
N VAL A 413 12.41 -32.46 7.47
CA VAL A 413 13.06 -32.75 6.17
C VAL A 413 14.57 -32.97 6.35
N GLU A 414 15.22 -32.15 7.18
CA GLU A 414 16.65 -32.31 7.47
C GLU A 414 16.93 -33.64 8.22
N LEU A 415 16.06 -33.97 9.18
CA LEU A 415 16.14 -35.24 9.92
C LEU A 415 16.04 -36.46 8.98
N ASP A 416 15.16 -36.39 7.97
CA ASP A 416 15.03 -37.42 6.95
C ASP A 416 16.27 -37.52 6.06
N GLY A 417 16.91 -36.39 5.75
CA GLY A 417 18.21 -36.34 5.05
C GLY A 417 19.35 -36.98 5.84
N MET A 418 19.40 -36.77 7.16
CA MET A 418 20.41 -37.38 8.06
C MET A 418 20.26 -38.90 8.16
N LEU A 419 19.02 -39.41 8.11
CA LEU A 419 18.78 -40.86 8.03
C LEU A 419 19.25 -41.42 6.68
N ALA A 420 18.96 -40.71 5.57
CA ALA A 420 19.34 -41.15 4.23
C ALA A 420 20.86 -41.19 4.00
N THR A 421 21.60 -40.30 4.66
CA THR A 421 23.08 -40.24 4.61
C THR A 421 23.78 -41.17 5.60
N GLY A 422 23.02 -41.89 6.43
CA GLY A 422 23.55 -42.83 7.43
C GLY A 422 24.16 -42.17 8.67
N ILE A 423 24.03 -40.85 8.82
CA ILE A 423 24.52 -40.08 9.98
C ILE A 423 23.69 -40.40 11.24
N MET A 424 22.42 -40.79 11.06
CA MET A 424 21.49 -41.08 12.14
C MET A 424 20.91 -42.50 12.06
N SER A 425 20.79 -43.17 13.21
CA SER A 425 20.17 -44.50 13.28
C SER A 425 18.64 -44.44 13.18
N ARG A 426 17.98 -45.49 12.67
CA ARG A 426 16.51 -45.56 12.56
C ARG A 426 15.77 -45.34 13.89
N PRO A 427 16.20 -45.92 15.03
CA PRO A 427 15.54 -45.69 16.32
C PRO A 427 15.62 -44.22 16.75
N GLU A 428 16.78 -43.60 16.57
CA GLU A 428 17.02 -42.19 16.92
C GLU A 428 16.24 -41.22 16.03
N HIS A 429 16.10 -41.56 14.74
CA HIS A 429 15.27 -40.84 13.79
C HIS A 429 13.79 -40.90 14.19
N ALA A 430 13.27 -42.09 14.51
CA ALA A 430 11.86 -42.26 14.89
C ALA A 430 11.48 -41.42 16.11
N VAL A 431 12.33 -41.39 17.15
CA VAL A 431 12.11 -40.58 18.36
C VAL A 431 12.11 -39.08 18.05
N ARG A 432 13.08 -38.59 17.28
CA ARG A 432 13.18 -37.16 16.93
C ARG A 432 12.08 -36.73 15.95
N ARG A 433 11.67 -37.61 15.03
CA ARG A 433 10.57 -37.37 14.10
C ARG A 433 9.24 -37.22 14.85
N ALA A 434 8.99 -38.05 15.85
CA ALA A 434 7.79 -37.94 16.70
C ALA A 434 7.72 -36.60 17.44
N ALA A 435 8.86 -36.08 17.91
CA ALA A 435 8.92 -34.76 18.56
C ALA A 435 8.56 -33.62 17.59
N PHE A 436 9.08 -33.62 16.36
CA PHE A 436 8.69 -32.65 15.34
C PHE A 436 7.23 -32.79 14.94
N GLN A 437 6.73 -34.02 14.81
CA GLN A 437 5.33 -34.29 14.47
C GLN A 437 4.37 -33.66 15.51
N ARG A 438 4.72 -33.74 16.80
CA ARG A 438 3.94 -33.12 17.87
C ARG A 438 3.89 -31.59 17.75
N ILE A 439 5.02 -30.96 17.46
CA ILE A 439 5.09 -29.50 17.26
C ILE A 439 4.26 -29.08 16.03
N ILE A 440 4.29 -29.88 14.97
CA ILE A 440 3.49 -29.64 13.75
C ILE A 440 2.00 -29.70 14.08
N ILE A 441 1.55 -30.73 14.80
CA ILE A 441 0.15 -30.91 15.20
C ILE A 441 -0.32 -29.74 16.08
N ASP A 442 0.46 -29.37 17.10
CA ASP A 442 0.11 -28.27 18.01
C ASP A 442 0.06 -26.92 17.27
N ALA A 443 0.99 -26.69 16.34
CA ALA A 443 1.02 -25.50 15.52
C ALA A 443 -0.13 -25.44 14.50
N GLU A 444 -0.46 -26.56 13.85
CA GLU A 444 -1.60 -26.68 12.95
C GLU A 444 -2.92 -26.47 13.71
N GLY A 445 -3.07 -27.03 14.91
CA GLY A 445 -4.21 -26.80 15.78
C GLY A 445 -4.37 -25.33 16.18
N SER A 446 -3.26 -24.62 16.40
CA SER A 446 -3.26 -23.18 16.70
C SER A 446 -3.53 -22.28 15.48
N LEU A 447 -3.39 -22.81 14.27
CA LEU A 447 -3.63 -22.10 13.00
C LEU A 447 -5.04 -22.30 12.45
N ARG A 448 -5.83 -23.20 13.05
CA ARG A 448 -7.21 -23.50 12.65
C ARG A 448 -8.20 -22.51 13.27
N THR A 449 -9.24 -22.14 12.51
CA THR A 449 -10.37 -21.33 13.00
C THR A 449 -11.63 -22.19 13.10
N PRO A 450 -12.54 -21.95 14.08
CA PRO A 450 -13.74 -22.77 14.28
C PRO A 450 -14.70 -22.83 13.08
N GLU A 451 -14.68 -21.80 12.21
CA GLU A 451 -15.51 -21.75 10.99
C GLU A 451 -14.96 -22.62 9.85
N ALA A 452 -13.67 -22.98 9.87
CA ALA A 452 -13.06 -23.87 8.89
C ALA A 452 -13.23 -25.36 9.25
N ASP A 453 -13.26 -25.70 10.54
CA ASP A 453 -13.36 -27.08 11.04
C ASP A 453 -14.64 -27.80 10.57
N ALA A 454 -15.80 -27.13 10.58
CA ALA A 454 -17.06 -27.76 10.20
C ALA A 454 -17.17 -28.07 8.69
N ALA A 455 -16.44 -27.35 7.83
CA ALA A 455 -16.47 -27.59 6.40
C ALA A 455 -15.43 -28.63 5.97
N ASP A 456 -14.23 -28.59 6.55
CA ASP A 456 -13.11 -29.46 6.15
C ASP A 456 -13.24 -30.89 6.70
N ASP A 457 -13.75 -31.08 7.93
CA ASP A 457 -13.91 -32.43 8.51
C ASP A 457 -14.94 -33.26 7.71
N ALA A 458 -16.05 -32.66 7.28
CA ALA A 458 -17.01 -33.36 6.42
C ALA A 458 -16.49 -33.66 5.00
N ILE A 459 -15.59 -32.83 4.47
CA ILE A 459 -14.94 -33.09 3.18
C ILE A 459 -13.96 -34.27 3.32
N ILE A 460 -13.17 -34.30 4.39
CA ILE A 460 -12.21 -35.37 4.67
C ILE A 460 -12.93 -36.69 4.96
N ASP A 461 -13.92 -36.70 5.85
CA ASP A 461 -14.72 -37.89 6.18
C ASP A 461 -15.49 -38.39 4.96
N GLY A 462 -16.03 -37.48 4.15
CA GLY A 462 -16.70 -37.81 2.88
C GLY A 462 -15.76 -38.48 1.86
N ALA A 463 -14.50 -38.05 1.80
CA ALA A 463 -13.49 -38.64 0.92
C ALA A 463 -13.04 -40.03 1.41
N VAL A 464 -12.88 -40.22 2.73
CA VAL A 464 -12.53 -41.52 3.33
C VAL A 464 -13.64 -42.55 3.10
N LEU A 465 -14.89 -42.19 3.33
CA LEU A 465 -16.04 -43.08 3.09
C LEU A 465 -16.18 -43.47 1.61
N ALA A 466 -15.90 -42.53 0.68
CA ALA A 466 -15.89 -42.82 -0.74
C ALA A 466 -14.79 -43.82 -1.13
N ALA A 467 -13.60 -43.70 -0.52
CA ALA A 467 -12.50 -44.63 -0.73
C ALA A 467 -12.80 -46.04 -0.17
N GLN A 468 -13.42 -46.14 1.01
CA GLN A 468 -13.85 -47.41 1.60
C GLN A 468 -14.88 -48.14 0.71
N LYS A 469 -15.88 -47.41 0.19
CA LYS A 469 -16.86 -47.95 -0.77
C LYS A 469 -16.19 -48.46 -2.04
N ALA A 470 -15.25 -47.71 -2.61
CA ALA A 470 -14.52 -48.13 -3.80
C ALA A 470 -13.71 -49.41 -3.57
N ALA A 471 -13.06 -49.54 -2.41
CA ALA A 471 -12.29 -50.73 -2.03
C ALA A 471 -13.19 -51.96 -1.83
N LEU A 472 -14.35 -51.81 -1.19
CA LEU A 472 -15.31 -52.91 -1.01
C LEU A 472 -15.90 -53.41 -2.33
N LEU A 473 -16.22 -52.49 -3.25
CA LEU A 473 -16.72 -52.84 -4.59
C LEU A 473 -15.64 -53.49 -5.48
N ASP A 474 -14.37 -53.11 -5.31
CA ASP A 474 -13.25 -53.78 -5.99
C ASP A 474 -13.00 -55.18 -5.40
N ALA A 475 -13.04 -55.33 -4.08
CA ALA A 475 -12.90 -56.63 -3.41
C ALA A 475 -14.02 -57.62 -3.81
N ALA A 476 -15.26 -57.14 -3.93
CA ALA A 476 -16.38 -57.95 -4.41
C ALA A 476 -16.20 -58.38 -5.89
N ARG A 477 -15.75 -57.45 -6.75
CA ARG A 477 -15.47 -57.76 -8.17
C ARG A 477 -14.35 -58.78 -8.36
N ARG A 478 -13.37 -58.80 -7.45
CA ARG A 478 -12.28 -59.77 -7.44
C ARG A 478 -12.63 -61.10 -6.76
N GLY A 479 -13.86 -61.26 -6.27
CA GLY A 479 -14.32 -62.46 -5.57
C GLY A 479 -13.70 -62.65 -4.18
N LEU A 480 -13.06 -61.62 -3.62
CA LEU A 480 -12.44 -61.67 -2.29
C LEU A 480 -13.46 -61.57 -1.15
N VAL A 481 -14.65 -61.04 -1.46
CA VAL A 481 -15.78 -60.89 -0.53
C VAL A 481 -17.07 -61.23 -1.28
N ALA A 482 -18.00 -61.94 -0.63
CA ALA A 482 -19.30 -62.24 -1.21
C ALA A 482 -20.06 -60.94 -1.56
N ILE A 483 -20.65 -60.89 -2.76
CA ILE A 483 -21.32 -59.68 -3.30
C ILE A 483 -22.39 -59.16 -2.33
N GLU A 484 -23.21 -60.05 -1.79
CA GLU A 484 -24.27 -59.73 -0.82
C GLU A 484 -23.74 -59.12 0.50
N THR A 485 -22.50 -59.46 0.89
CA THR A 485 -21.85 -58.90 2.08
C THR A 485 -21.25 -57.52 1.78
N ALA A 486 -20.66 -57.36 0.59
CA ALA A 486 -20.14 -56.07 0.15
C ALA A 486 -21.26 -55.04 -0.05
N GLU A 487 -22.41 -55.45 -0.61
CA GLU A 487 -23.58 -54.58 -0.81
C GLU A 487 -24.16 -54.06 0.51
N LYS A 488 -24.28 -54.92 1.52
CA LYS A 488 -24.75 -54.51 2.87
C LYS A 488 -23.84 -53.48 3.53
N GLU A 489 -22.52 -53.65 3.40
CA GLU A 489 -21.55 -52.70 3.96
C GLU A 489 -21.47 -51.39 3.17
N VAL A 490 -21.61 -51.45 1.85
CA VAL A 490 -21.72 -50.25 1.01
C VAL A 490 -22.96 -49.45 1.38
N GLU A 491 -24.09 -50.11 1.63
CA GLU A 491 -25.33 -49.45 2.06
C GLU A 491 -25.19 -48.80 3.45
N ARG A 492 -24.42 -49.40 4.36
CA ARG A 492 -24.07 -48.80 5.65
C ARG A 492 -23.24 -47.52 5.47
N ILE A 493 -22.21 -47.56 4.62
CA ILE A 493 -21.35 -46.43 4.30
C ILE A 493 -22.13 -45.29 3.64
N ASP A 494 -23.06 -45.60 2.71
CA ASP A 494 -23.90 -44.60 2.05
C ASP A 494 -24.85 -43.91 3.04
N ARG A 495 -25.43 -44.65 4.01
CA ARG A 495 -26.25 -44.07 5.09
C ARG A 495 -25.45 -43.12 5.99
N GLU A 496 -24.21 -43.48 6.31
CA GLU A 496 -23.30 -42.67 7.13
C GLU A 496 -22.89 -41.38 6.42
N ARG A 497 -22.58 -41.48 5.11
CA ARG A 497 -22.30 -40.32 4.25
C ARG A 497 -23.50 -39.37 4.12
N PHE A 498 -24.72 -39.90 4.05
CA PHE A 498 -25.93 -39.08 4.00
C PHE A 498 -26.20 -38.32 5.32
N ARG A 499 -25.86 -38.93 6.47
CA ARG A 499 -25.94 -38.26 7.79
C ARG A 499 -24.94 -37.10 7.90
N LEU A 500 -23.72 -37.27 7.42
CA LEU A 500 -22.72 -36.20 7.39
C LEU A 500 -23.18 -35.02 6.52
N ALA A 501 -23.77 -35.29 5.35
CA ALA A 501 -24.29 -34.25 4.45
C ALA A 501 -25.49 -33.47 5.04
N THR A 502 -26.33 -34.11 5.84
CA THR A 502 -27.51 -33.47 6.46
C THR A 502 -27.18 -32.70 7.73
N THR A 503 -26.14 -33.10 8.48
CA THR A 503 -25.72 -32.46 9.72
C THR A 503 -24.96 -31.15 9.49
N HIS A 504 -24.34 -30.96 8.31
CA HIS A 504 -23.56 -29.75 7.98
C HIS A 504 -24.23 -28.87 6.90
N GLY A 505 -25.46 -29.20 6.49
CA GLY A 505 -26.18 -28.52 5.41
C GLY A 505 -27.38 -27.64 5.82
N ALA A 506 -27.70 -27.49 7.12
CA ALA A 506 -28.88 -26.72 7.55
C ALA A 506 -28.49 -25.44 8.34
N PRO A 507 -28.83 -24.23 7.87
CA PRO A 507 -28.87 -23.07 8.75
C PRO A 507 -30.04 -23.24 9.74
N ALA A 508 -29.79 -22.97 11.02
CA ALA A 508 -30.80 -23.07 12.07
C ALA A 508 -32.05 -22.23 11.73
N PRO A 509 -33.28 -22.74 11.93
CA PRO A 509 -34.46 -21.90 11.83
C PRO A 509 -34.41 -20.87 12.97
N THR A 510 -34.39 -19.60 12.59
CA THR A 510 -34.67 -18.48 13.47
C THR A 510 -35.99 -18.73 14.17
N GLY A 511 -35.94 -18.94 15.48
CA GLY A 511 -37.12 -19.04 16.32
C GLY A 511 -37.84 -17.70 16.39
N GLU A 512 -38.98 -17.61 15.72
CA GLU A 512 -40.06 -16.69 16.08
C GLU A 512 -41.27 -17.51 16.57
N HIS A 513 -41.92 -16.95 17.59
CA HIS A 513 -43.16 -17.36 18.26
C HIS A 513 -43.09 -18.42 19.38
N LYS A 514 -42.92 -17.96 20.63
CA LYS A 514 -44.07 -17.53 21.46
C LYS A 514 -43.62 -16.69 22.65
#